data_AF-A0AAD6ZY57-F1
#
_entry.id   AF-A0AAD6ZY57-F1
#
_cell.length_a   1.000
_cell.length_b   1.000
_cell.length_c   1.000
_cell.angle_alpha   90.00
_cell.angle_beta   90.00
_cell.angle_gamma   90.00
#
_symmetry.space_group_name_H-M   'P 1'
#
loop_
_entity.id
_entity.type
_entity.pdbx_description
1 polymer ?
#
loop_
_entity_poly.entity_id
_entity_poly.type
_entity_poly.pdbx_seq_one_letter_code
_entity_poly.pdbx_strand_id
1 'polypeptide(L)' 'LRVQKRQVYSSVRRVDGIGCILRQHCVVQRRNYQVLQPHTLWHIDGHHKLILWGIVLHSIVD' A
#
# COMPACT_ATOMS: atom_id res chain seq x y z
N LEU A 1 26.36 0.51 -10.00
CA LEU A 1 25.70 -0.06 -11.19
C LEU A 1 24.40 0.71 -11.47
N ARG A 2 24.36 1.51 -12.54
CA ARG A 2 23.16 2.27 -12.93
C ARG A 2 22.31 1.41 -13.87
N VAL A 3 21.46 0.54 -13.30
CA VAL A 3 20.56 -0.30 -14.09
C VAL A 3 19.35 0.53 -14.53
N GLN A 4 19.01 0.47 -15.81
CA GLN A 4 17.85 1.18 -16.34
C GLN A 4 16.56 0.56 -15.76
N LYS A 5 15.66 1.40 -15.20
CA LYS A 5 14.38 0.97 -14.61
C LYS A 5 13.58 0.06 -15.56
N ARG A 6 13.60 0.36 -16.86
CA ARG A 6 12.93 -0.45 -17.89
C ARG A 6 13.37 -1.92 -17.86
N GLN A 7 14.67 -2.18 -17.66
CA GLN A 7 15.19 -3.55 -17.62
C GLN A 7 14.81 -4.32 -16.36
N VAL A 8 14.68 -3.61 -15.23
CA VAL A 8 14.19 -4.19 -13.97
C VAL A 8 12.73 -4.60 -14.16
N TYR A 9 11.87 -3.71 -14.67
CA TYR A 9 10.47 -4.03 -14.92
C TYR A 9 10.28 -5.18 -15.91
N SER A 10 11.04 -5.22 -17.01
CA SER A 10 10.96 -6.34 -17.97
C SER A 10 11.37 -7.67 -17.35
N SER A 11 12.36 -7.66 -16.44
CA SER A 11 12.82 -8.88 -15.77
C SER A 11 11.81 -9.36 -14.72
N VAL A 12 11.25 -8.44 -13.93
CA VAL A 12 10.20 -8.76 -12.96
C VAL A 12 8.95 -9.30 -13.67
N ARG A 13 8.50 -8.67 -14.76
CA ARG A 13 7.32 -9.12 -15.51
C ARG A 13 7.52 -10.50 -16.16
N ARG A 14 8.75 -10.84 -16.52
CA ARG A 14 9.09 -12.16 -17.10
C ARG A 14 9.11 -13.27 -16.05
N VAL A 15 9.51 -12.96 -14.81
CA VAL A 15 9.55 -13.93 -13.71
C VAL A 15 8.19 -14.04 -12.99
N ASP A 16 7.48 -12.92 -12.84
CA ASP A 16 6.24 -12.80 -12.08
C ASP A 16 5.24 -11.87 -12.80
N GLY A 17 4.77 -12.30 -13.98
CA GLY A 17 3.78 -11.55 -14.75
C GLY A 17 2.44 -11.41 -14.04
N ILE A 18 2.01 -12.46 -13.33
CA ILE A 18 0.74 -12.50 -12.59
C ILE A 18 0.79 -11.59 -11.36
N GLY A 19 1.85 -11.65 -10.55
CA GLY A 19 2.02 -10.77 -9.41
C GLY A 19 2.18 -9.30 -9.82
N CYS A 20 2.78 -9.01 -10.98
CA CYS A 20 2.78 -7.67 -11.57
C CYS A 20 1.37 -7.14 -11.85
N ILE A 21 0.50 -7.95 -12.46
CA ILE A 21 -0.89 -7.57 -12.76
C ILE A 21 -1.66 -7.38 -11.45
N LEU A 22 -1.55 -8.32 -10.51
CA LEU A 22 -2.26 -8.25 -9.22
C LEU A 22 -1.87 -6.99 -8.43
N ARG A 23 -0.59 -6.59 -8.45
CA ARG A 23 -0.12 -5.36 -7.81
C ARG A 23 -0.58 -4.09 -8.53
N GLN A 24 -0.72 -4.12 -9.86
CA GLN A 24 -1.32 -3.00 -10.61
C GLN A 24 -2.80 -2.82 -10.28
N HIS A 25 -3.54 -3.93 -10.14
CA HIS A 25 -4.94 -3.89 -9.73
C HIS A 25 -5.13 -3.51 -8.25
N CYS A 26 -4.17 -3.87 -7.40
CA CYS A 26 -4.16 -3.56 -5.97
C CYS A 26 -3.26 -2.36 -5.65
N VAL A 27 -3.21 -1.36 -6.52
CA VAL A 27 -2.62 -0.07 -6.15
C VAL A 27 -3.57 0.56 -5.15
N VAL A 28 -3.16 0.61 -3.88
CA VAL A 28 -3.86 1.35 -2.83
C VAL A 28 -4.06 2.77 -3.34
N GLN A 29 -5.30 3.15 -3.61
CA GLN A 29 -5.63 4.52 -4.00
C GLN A 29 -5.44 5.41 -2.78
N ARG A 30 -4.28 6.04 -2.69
CA ARG A 30 -4.00 7.03 -1.65
C ARG A 30 -4.88 8.25 -1.92
N ARG A 31 -5.85 8.49 -1.04
CA ARG A 31 -6.59 9.75 -1.04
C ARG A 31 -5.66 10.86 -0.60
N ASN A 32 -5.58 11.92 -1.42
CA ASN A 32 -4.97 13.17 -0.97
C ASN A 32 -6.03 13.95 -0.21
N TYR A 33 -5.82 14.10 1.10
CA TYR A 33 -6.68 14.91 1.94
C TYR A 33 -6.13 16.34 1.96
N GLN A 34 -6.96 17.31 1.58
CA GLN A 34 -6.69 18.72 1.81
C GLN A 34 -7.47 19.12 3.05
N VAL A 35 -6.78 19.26 4.18
CA VAL A 35 -7.37 19.72 5.43
C VAL A 35 -7.03 21.18 5.68
N LEU A 36 -8.02 21.93 6.15
CA LEU A 36 -7.87 23.36 6.44
C LEU A 36 -6.97 23.64 7.66
N GLN A 37 -6.87 22.70 8.61
CA GLN A 37 -6.16 22.89 9.89
C GLN A 37 -5.56 21.57 10.42
N PRO A 38 -4.41 21.59 11.13
CA PRO A 38 -3.92 20.42 11.89
C PRO A 38 -4.99 19.95 12.89
N HIS A 39 -5.12 18.64 13.18
CA HIS A 39 -6.18 18.02 14.01
C HIS A 39 -7.58 17.86 13.39
N THR A 40 -7.78 18.17 12.11
CA THR A 40 -9.09 17.99 11.46
C THR A 40 -9.25 16.66 10.72
N LEU A 41 -8.17 15.92 10.50
CA LEU A 41 -8.21 14.58 9.90
C LEU A 41 -7.64 13.58 10.89
N TRP A 42 -8.44 12.63 11.33
CA TRP A 42 -7.98 11.50 12.13
C TRP A 42 -8.02 10.26 11.25
N HIS A 43 -6.86 9.62 11.05
CA HIS A 43 -6.79 8.35 10.34
C HIS A 43 -6.93 7.21 11.34
N ILE A 44 -7.99 6.42 11.19
CA ILE A 44 -8.21 5.19 11.97
C ILE A 44 -8.04 4.02 11.01
N ASP A 45 -7.00 3.21 11.23
CA ASP A 45 -6.75 2.00 10.45
C ASP A 45 -6.88 0.74 11.31
N GLY A 46 -7.57 -0.27 10.75
CA GLY A 46 -7.77 -1.57 11.36
C GLY A 46 -6.71 -2.56 10.86
N HIS A 47 -5.79 -2.94 11.74
CA HIS A 47 -4.79 -3.95 11.42
C HIS A 47 -5.29 -5.36 11.76
N HIS A 48 -5.71 -6.07 10.71
CA HIS A 48 -6.39 -7.37 10.85
C HIS A 48 -5.47 -8.58 10.68
N LYS A 49 -4.13 -8.41 10.62
CA LYS A 49 -3.22 -9.56 10.42
C LYS A 49 -3.30 -10.63 11.51
N LEU A 50 -3.76 -10.25 12.72
CA LEU A 50 -3.89 -11.15 13.86
C LEU A 50 -5.33 -11.64 14.08
N ILE A 51 -6.26 -11.40 13.13
CA ILE A 51 -7.68 -11.76 13.29
C ILE A 51 -7.89 -13.28 13.48
N LEU A 52 -7.01 -14.11 12.89
CA LEU A 52 -7.03 -15.57 13.09
C LEU A 52 -6.74 -16.00 14.53
N TRP A 53 -6.12 -15.12 15.31
CA TRP A 53 -5.84 -15.30 16.74
C TRP A 53 -6.83 -14.52 17.62
N GLY A 54 -7.89 -13.95 17.02
CA GLY A 54 -8.88 -13.12 17.71
C GLY A 54 -8.41 -11.72 18.10
N ILE A 55 -7.26 -11.25 17.57
CA ILE A 55 -6.69 -9.96 17.91
C ILE A 55 -6.85 -8.99 16.74
N VAL A 56 -7.42 -7.82 17.01
CA VAL A 56 -7.54 -6.71 16.05
C VAL A 56 -6.93 -5.47 16.68
N LEU A 57 -5.95 -4.87 15.98
CA LEU A 57 -5.28 -3.66 16.45
C LEU A 57 -5.81 -2.46 15.67
N HIS A 58 -6.25 -1.42 16.37
CA HIS A 58 -6.64 -0.14 15.76
C HIS A 58 -5.57 0.90 16.05
N SER A 59 -5.03 1.49 14.99
CA SER A 59 -4.04 2.57 15.08
C SER A 59 -4.70 3.89 14.73
N ILE A 60 -4.46 4.95 15.52
CA ILE A 60 -5.01 6.28 15.31
C ILE A 60 -3.85 7.28 15.20
N VAL A 61 -3.82 8.04 14.10
CA VAL A 61 -2.79 9.05 13.81
C VAL A 61 -3.44 10.30 13.22
N ASP A 62 -2.92 11.48 13.58
CA ASP A 62 -3.20 12.79 12.96
C ASP A 62 -2.26 13.04 11.77
#